data_AF-I1XFY0-F1
#
_entry.id   AF-I1XFY0-F1
#
_cell.length_a   1.000
_cell.length_b   1.000
_cell.length_c   1.000
_cell.angle_alpha   90.00
_cell.angle_beta   90.00
_cell.angle_gamma   90.00
#
_symmetry.space_group_name_H-M   'P 1'
#
loop_
_entity.id
_entity.type
_entity.pdbx_description
1 polymer ?
#
loop_
_entity_poly.entity_id
_entity_poly.type
_entity_poly.pdbx_seq_one_letter_code
_entity_poly.pdbx_strand_id
1 'polypeptide(L)'
;MQIYKLLSVLLEYPSQELIDNLPEIKQRLEQSDDLEDDELEKLHGFNDYLASKSLTELQEDYVQTFDMTAEHSLHLSHHLFGDDKNRGPALIDLGELYKDYGVEVVTNELPDYLPLTLEFAAQLEDNEAMVFLSDAKKILTILTENLEKASSPYAALLSIVGSRATLTRLTAQGVS
;
A
#
# COMPACT_ATOMS: atom_id res chain seq x y z
N MET A 1 11.00 11.01 -3.16
CA MET A 1 11.04 9.68 -2.51
C MET A 1 10.08 8.76 -3.26
N GLN A 2 10.32 7.46 -3.39
CA GLN A 2 9.37 6.55 -4.05
C GLN A 2 8.30 6.08 -3.04
N ILE A 3 7.30 6.93 -2.78
CA ILE A 3 6.27 6.70 -1.74
C ILE A 3 5.58 5.33 -1.87
N TYR A 4 5.28 4.87 -3.09
CA TYR A 4 4.64 3.57 -3.30
C TYR A 4 5.54 2.41 -2.85
N LYS A 5 6.87 2.53 -3.02
CA LYS A 5 7.81 1.52 -2.51
C LYS A 5 7.87 1.52 -0.98
N LEU A 6 7.79 2.69 -0.34
CA LEU A 6 7.72 2.77 1.13
C LEU A 6 6.43 2.13 1.65
N LEU A 7 5.28 2.49 1.08
CA LEU A 7 3.97 1.95 1.46
C LEU A 7 3.89 0.44 1.22
N SER A 8 4.48 -0.05 0.12
CA SER A 8 4.65 -1.48 -0.16
C SER A 8 5.32 -2.19 1.02
N VAL A 9 6.52 -1.74 1.42
CA VAL A 9 7.28 -2.34 2.53
C VAL A 9 6.54 -2.25 3.88
N LEU A 10 5.86 -1.12 4.16
CA LEU A 10 5.13 -0.94 5.41
C LEU A 10 3.83 -1.78 5.50
N LEU A 11 3.31 -2.26 4.37
CA LEU A 11 2.13 -3.11 4.28
C LEU A 11 2.47 -4.61 4.17
N GLU A 12 3.75 -4.96 4.08
CA GLU A 12 4.19 -6.36 4.13
C GLU A 12 4.13 -6.91 5.56
N TYR A 13 4.15 -8.24 5.66
CA TYR A 13 4.26 -8.93 6.94
C TYR A 13 5.52 -8.45 7.71
N PRO A 14 5.39 -7.97 8.96
CA PRO A 14 6.51 -7.39 9.68
C PRO A 14 7.71 -8.33 9.78
N SER A 15 8.88 -7.81 9.44
CA SER A 15 10.16 -8.53 9.43
C SER A 15 11.18 -7.85 10.33
N GLN A 16 12.20 -8.58 10.77
CA GLN A 16 13.29 -7.99 11.56
C GLN A 16 14.01 -6.88 10.79
N GLU A 17 14.19 -7.05 9.49
CA GLU A 17 14.80 -6.05 8.62
C GLU A 17 14.00 -4.74 8.63
N LEU A 18 12.67 -4.78 8.57
CA LEU A 18 11.85 -3.58 8.70
C LEU A 18 12.08 -2.88 10.05
N ILE A 19 12.06 -3.64 11.16
CA ILE A 19 12.24 -3.09 12.51
C ILE A 19 13.62 -2.45 12.69
N ASP A 20 14.66 -3.09 12.19
CA ASP A 20 16.03 -2.59 12.27
C ASP A 20 16.21 -1.26 11.48
N ASN A 21 15.41 -1.05 10.44
CA ASN A 21 15.47 0.12 9.57
C ASN A 21 14.46 1.24 9.90
N LEU A 22 13.64 1.13 10.95
CA LEU A 22 12.70 2.19 11.37
C LEU A 22 13.38 3.57 11.57
N PRO A 23 14.58 3.66 12.18
CA PRO A 23 15.25 4.96 12.30
C PRO A 23 15.61 5.59 10.94
N GLU A 24 16.00 4.77 9.96
CA GLU A 24 16.30 5.25 8.61
C GLU A 24 15.03 5.69 7.89
N ILE A 25 13.94 4.92 8.02
CA ILE A 25 12.63 5.30 7.46
C ILE A 25 12.21 6.66 8.02
N LYS A 26 12.27 6.83 9.35
CA LYS A 26 11.95 8.11 9.99
C LYS A 26 12.78 9.28 9.46
N GLN A 27 14.09 9.08 9.32
CA GLN A 27 14.98 10.11 8.76
C GLN A 27 14.61 10.46 7.30
N ARG A 28 14.26 9.46 6.48
CA ARG A 28 13.86 9.68 5.08
C ARG A 28 12.55 10.46 4.99
N LEU A 29 11.60 10.20 5.88
CA LEU A 29 10.35 10.97 5.97
C LEU A 29 10.63 12.45 6.24
N GLU A 30 11.49 12.75 7.22
CA GLU A 30 11.85 14.13 7.59
C GLU A 30 12.59 14.91 6.48
N GLN A 31 13.16 14.21 5.51
CA GLN A 31 13.90 14.77 4.38
C GLN A 31 13.09 14.81 3.08
N SER A 32 11.82 14.40 3.12
CA SER A 32 10.98 14.28 1.93
C SER A 32 10.26 15.59 1.61
N ASP A 33 10.55 16.17 0.45
CA ASP A 33 9.89 17.40 -0.04
C ASP A 33 8.60 17.11 -0.84
N ASP A 34 8.28 15.83 -1.08
CA ASP A 34 7.18 15.33 -1.93
C ASP A 34 6.01 14.72 -1.14
N LEU A 35 6.02 14.88 0.19
CA LEU A 35 4.96 14.47 1.09
C LEU A 35 4.20 15.69 1.60
N GLU A 36 2.88 15.57 1.69
CA GLU A 36 2.05 16.55 2.37
C GLU A 36 2.14 16.36 3.90
N ASP A 37 1.87 17.42 4.67
CA ASP A 37 1.96 17.40 6.14
C ASP A 37 1.09 16.28 6.77
N ASP A 38 -0.11 16.03 6.22
CA ASP A 38 -1.00 14.95 6.66
C ASP A 38 -0.42 13.55 6.39
N GLU A 39 0.27 13.36 5.27
CA GLU A 39 0.93 12.10 4.92
C GLU A 39 2.13 11.85 5.84
N LEU A 40 2.92 12.89 6.11
CA LEU A 40 4.04 12.85 7.06
C LEU A 40 3.56 12.46 8.45
N GLU A 41 2.49 13.09 8.96
CA GLU A 41 1.93 12.78 10.27
C GLU A 41 1.50 11.31 10.37
N LYS A 42 0.77 10.81 9.35
CA LYS A 42 0.33 9.41 9.27
C LYS A 42 1.50 8.43 9.23
N LEU A 43 2.52 8.70 8.42
CA LEU A 43 3.69 7.84 8.30
C LEU A 43 4.54 7.84 9.58
N HIS A 44 4.69 8.99 10.24
CA HIS A 44 5.33 9.07 11.55
C HIS A 44 4.55 8.31 12.62
N GLY A 45 3.22 8.47 12.67
CA GLY A 45 2.37 7.73 13.59
C GLY A 45 2.46 6.22 13.40
N PHE A 46 2.51 5.75 12.14
CA PHE A 46 2.69 4.33 11.84
C PHE A 46 4.10 3.83 12.21
N ASN A 47 5.14 4.60 11.92
CA ASN A 47 6.51 4.27 12.33
C ASN A 47 6.65 4.16 13.86
N ASP A 48 6.02 5.08 14.60
CA ASP A 48 6.01 5.04 16.06
C ASP A 48 5.20 3.85 16.60
N TYR A 49 4.10 3.45 15.93
CA TYR A 49 3.39 2.20 16.23
C TYR A 49 4.31 0.98 16.09
N LEU A 50 5.05 0.86 14.97
CA LEU A 50 6.00 -0.24 14.76
C LEU A 50 7.10 -0.24 15.84
N ALA A 51 7.62 0.93 16.22
CA ALA A 51 8.64 1.03 17.25
C ALA A 51 8.14 0.73 18.68
N SER A 52 6.82 0.76 18.91
CA SER A 52 6.21 0.59 20.24
C SER A 52 5.99 -0.86 20.67
N LYS A 53 6.14 -1.82 19.76
CA LYS A 53 5.81 -3.24 19.96
C LYS A 53 6.99 -4.14 19.61
N SER A 54 7.02 -5.34 20.18
CA SER A 54 7.95 -6.38 19.73
C SER A 54 7.55 -6.91 18.34
N LEU A 55 8.52 -7.46 17.60
CA LEU A 55 8.26 -8.05 16.28
C LEU A 55 7.15 -9.11 16.33
N THR A 56 7.14 -9.96 17.37
CA THR A 56 6.11 -10.99 17.53
C THR A 56 4.72 -10.41 17.73
N GLU A 57 4.58 -9.34 18.54
CA GLU A 57 3.29 -8.65 18.70
C GLU A 57 2.81 -8.01 17.40
N LEU A 58 3.72 -7.41 16.62
CA LEU A 58 3.39 -6.83 15.31
C LEU A 58 2.96 -7.90 14.30
N GLN A 59 3.62 -9.05 14.31
CA GLN A 59 3.28 -10.18 13.47
C GLN A 59 1.92 -10.78 13.85
N GLU A 60 1.62 -10.90 15.15
CA GLU A 60 0.30 -11.31 15.63
C GLU A 60 -0.77 -10.31 15.22
N ASP A 61 -0.55 -9.01 15.44
CA ASP A 61 -1.46 -7.93 15.01
C ASP A 61 -1.73 -7.98 13.50
N TYR A 62 -0.69 -8.20 12.69
CA TYR A 62 -0.82 -8.30 11.24
C TYR A 62 -1.72 -9.47 10.84
N VAL A 63 -1.46 -10.67 11.40
CA VAL A 63 -2.29 -11.86 11.13
C VAL A 63 -3.73 -11.64 11.56
N GLN A 64 -3.96 -11.07 12.76
CA GLN A 64 -5.31 -10.76 13.22
C GLN A 64 -6.02 -9.74 12.31
N THR A 65 -5.28 -8.74 11.82
CA THR A 65 -5.82 -7.70 10.96
C THR A 65 -6.17 -8.25 9.58
N PHE A 66 -5.23 -8.90 8.90
CA PHE A 66 -5.33 -9.19 7.46
C PHE A 66 -5.69 -10.64 7.12
N ASP A 67 -5.23 -11.62 7.91
CA ASP A 67 -5.41 -13.04 7.59
C ASP A 67 -6.66 -13.62 8.25
N MET A 68 -7.04 -13.11 9.42
CA MET A 68 -8.21 -13.58 10.18
C MET A 68 -9.50 -12.85 9.80
N THR A 69 -9.42 -11.74 9.07
CA THR A 69 -10.58 -10.88 8.72
C THR A 69 -10.65 -10.67 7.20
N ALA A 70 -11.56 -11.40 6.54
CA ALA A 70 -11.72 -11.35 5.08
C ALA A 70 -11.96 -9.92 4.53
N GLU A 71 -12.73 -9.10 5.26
CA GLU A 71 -13.03 -7.71 4.91
C GLU A 71 -11.80 -6.78 4.92
N HIS A 72 -10.68 -7.23 5.50
CA HIS A 72 -9.42 -6.50 5.53
C HIS A 72 -8.39 -7.05 4.53
N SER A 73 -8.68 -8.13 3.81
CA SER A 73 -7.69 -8.81 2.95
C SER A 73 -6.96 -7.82 2.02
N LEU A 74 -5.64 -7.95 1.91
CA LEU A 74 -4.82 -7.14 1.00
C LEU A 74 -4.85 -7.66 -0.45
N HIS A 75 -5.59 -8.73 -0.75
CA HIS A 75 -5.81 -9.21 -2.12
C HIS A 75 -6.99 -8.47 -2.75
N LEU A 76 -6.71 -7.53 -3.66
CA LEU A 76 -7.73 -6.64 -4.22
C LEU A 76 -8.85 -7.39 -4.96
N SER A 77 -8.50 -8.49 -5.65
CA SER A 77 -9.49 -9.31 -6.38
C SER A 77 -10.50 -9.98 -5.45
N HIS A 78 -10.15 -10.22 -4.17
CA HIS A 78 -11.06 -10.78 -3.17
C HIS A 78 -12.30 -9.90 -2.99
N HIS A 79 -12.09 -8.58 -2.96
CA HIS A 79 -13.16 -7.58 -2.77
C HIS A 79 -13.98 -7.32 -4.03
N LEU A 80 -13.40 -7.56 -5.21
CA LEU A 80 -14.08 -7.38 -6.50
C LEU A 80 -14.93 -8.57 -6.91
N PHE A 81 -14.38 -9.77 -6.72
CA PHE A 81 -14.93 -11.00 -7.30
C PHE A 81 -15.50 -11.95 -6.25
N GLY A 82 -15.04 -11.94 -5.00
CA GLY A 82 -15.37 -12.99 -4.05
C GLY A 82 -15.08 -14.38 -4.64
N ASP A 83 -16.12 -15.22 -4.76
CA ASP A 83 -16.06 -16.55 -5.38
C ASP A 83 -16.35 -16.56 -6.90
N ASP A 84 -16.38 -15.40 -7.56
CA ASP A 84 -16.65 -15.30 -8.99
C ASP A 84 -15.53 -15.96 -9.82
N LYS A 85 -15.94 -16.79 -10.78
CA LYS A 85 -15.06 -17.50 -11.74
C LYS A 85 -14.17 -16.58 -12.59
N ASN A 86 -14.53 -15.31 -12.72
CA ASN A 86 -13.76 -14.30 -13.45
C ASN A 86 -12.52 -13.81 -12.67
N ARG A 87 -12.38 -14.17 -11.38
CA ARG A 87 -11.19 -13.86 -10.59
C ARG A 87 -9.91 -14.39 -11.22
N GLY A 88 -9.92 -15.65 -11.68
CA GLY A 88 -8.75 -16.30 -12.28
C GLY A 88 -8.22 -15.57 -13.51
N PRO A 89 -9.07 -15.30 -14.53
CA PRO A 89 -8.70 -14.50 -15.68
C PRO A 89 -8.14 -13.11 -15.33
N ALA A 90 -8.77 -12.38 -14.40
CA ALA A 90 -8.28 -11.05 -14.01
C ALA A 90 -6.88 -11.08 -13.37
N LEU A 91 -6.55 -12.14 -12.61
CA LEU A 91 -5.21 -12.33 -12.05
C LEU A 91 -4.18 -12.66 -13.12
N ILE A 92 -4.57 -13.40 -14.17
CA ILE A 92 -3.69 -13.69 -15.32
C ILE A 92 -3.39 -12.40 -16.06
N ASP A 93 -4.42 -11.62 -16.40
CA ASP A 93 -4.27 -10.34 -17.13
C ASP A 93 -3.36 -9.37 -16.35
N LEU A 94 -3.52 -9.26 -15.02
CA LEU A 94 -2.65 -8.44 -14.18
C LEU A 94 -1.20 -8.95 -14.15
N GLY A 95 -1.01 -10.27 -14.10
CA GLY A 95 0.32 -10.87 -14.18
C GLY A 95 1.00 -10.69 -15.54
N GLU A 96 0.24 -10.65 -16.64
CA GLU A 96 0.74 -10.31 -17.97
C GLU A 96 1.13 -8.84 -18.06
N LEU A 97 0.33 -7.94 -17.49
CA LEU A 97 0.66 -6.51 -17.41
C LEU A 97 2.01 -6.28 -16.72
N TYR A 98 2.29 -6.94 -15.59
CA TYR A 98 3.58 -6.79 -14.91
C TYR A 98 4.76 -7.26 -15.80
N LYS A 99 4.59 -8.36 -16.54
CA LYS A 99 5.61 -8.88 -17.46
C LYS A 99 5.88 -7.94 -18.63
N ASP A 100 4.86 -7.26 -19.15
CA ASP A 100 5.02 -6.29 -20.25
C ASP A 100 5.91 -5.11 -19.86
N TYR A 101 5.94 -4.77 -18.56
CA TYR A 101 6.82 -3.76 -17.98
C TYR A 101 8.16 -4.34 -17.48
N GLY A 102 8.46 -5.61 -17.79
CA GLY A 102 9.70 -6.29 -17.38
C GLY A 102 9.78 -6.62 -15.90
N VAL A 103 8.66 -6.57 -15.17
CA VAL A 103 8.59 -6.93 -13.75
C VAL A 103 8.29 -8.41 -13.64
N GLU A 104 9.29 -9.18 -13.20
CA GLU A 104 9.10 -10.56 -12.81
C GLU A 104 8.60 -10.62 -11.36
N VAL A 105 7.36 -11.07 -11.16
CA VAL A 105 6.88 -11.43 -9.82
C VAL A 105 7.57 -12.72 -9.40
N VAL A 106 8.66 -12.60 -8.66
CA VAL A 106 9.43 -13.75 -8.13
C VAL A 106 8.91 -14.15 -6.74
N THR A 107 7.64 -13.88 -6.45
CA THR A 107 7.03 -14.19 -5.15
C THR A 107 6.00 -15.31 -5.32
N ASN A 108 5.70 -16.02 -4.23
CA ASN A 108 4.58 -16.96 -4.18
C ASN A 108 3.22 -16.26 -4.03
N GLU A 109 3.21 -14.94 -4.03
CA GLU A 109 2.00 -14.13 -3.85
C GLU A 109 1.26 -13.93 -5.17
N LEU A 110 -0.05 -13.74 -5.07
CA LEU A 110 -0.87 -13.37 -6.22
C LEU A 110 -0.57 -11.93 -6.66
N PRO A 111 -0.67 -11.62 -7.97
CA PRO A 111 -0.30 -10.30 -8.51
C PRO A 111 -1.15 -9.14 -7.97
N ASP A 112 -2.32 -9.44 -7.38
CA ASP A 112 -3.25 -8.48 -6.79
C ASP A 112 -3.02 -8.23 -5.29
N TYR A 113 -1.98 -8.83 -4.70
CA TYR A 113 -1.54 -8.49 -3.36
C TYR A 113 -1.11 -7.02 -3.35
N LEU A 114 -1.71 -6.21 -2.47
CA LEU A 114 -1.55 -4.75 -2.51
C LEU A 114 -0.08 -4.30 -2.38
N PRO A 115 0.77 -4.85 -1.49
CA PRO A 115 2.19 -4.50 -1.45
C PRO A 115 2.93 -4.74 -2.76
N LEU A 116 2.61 -5.83 -3.47
CA LEU A 116 3.19 -6.12 -4.78
C LEU A 116 2.66 -5.16 -5.85
N THR A 117 1.38 -4.84 -5.80
CA THR A 117 0.74 -3.82 -6.65
C THR A 117 1.40 -2.45 -6.47
N LEU A 118 1.74 -2.07 -5.23
CA LEU A 118 2.43 -0.83 -4.92
C LEU A 118 3.90 -0.84 -5.31
N GLU A 119 4.57 -1.99 -5.18
CA GLU A 119 5.94 -2.16 -5.67
C GLU A 119 6.00 -1.97 -7.19
N PHE A 120 5.03 -2.54 -7.92
CA PHE A 120 4.88 -2.32 -9.36
C PHE A 120 4.61 -0.84 -9.67
N ALA A 121 3.67 -0.20 -8.96
CA ALA A 121 3.36 1.21 -9.15
C ALA A 121 4.58 2.13 -8.93
N ALA A 122 5.53 1.75 -8.08
CA ALA A 122 6.78 2.49 -7.86
C ALA A 122 7.77 2.42 -9.05
N GLN A 123 7.54 1.52 -10.03
CA GLN A 123 8.34 1.43 -11.25
C GLN A 123 7.74 2.24 -12.42
N LEU A 124 6.49 2.68 -12.28
CA LEU A 124 5.77 3.44 -13.30
C LEU A 124 6.08 4.93 -13.20
N GLU A 125 5.84 5.67 -14.28
CA GLU A 125 5.79 7.13 -14.18
C GLU A 125 4.58 7.56 -13.34
N ASP A 126 4.66 8.71 -12.66
CA ASP A 126 3.63 9.17 -11.71
C ASP A 126 2.20 9.15 -12.29
N ASN A 127 2.04 9.55 -13.55
CA ASN A 127 0.74 9.54 -14.24
C ASN A 127 0.23 8.11 -14.52
N GLU A 128 1.13 7.19 -14.89
CA GLU A 128 0.78 5.79 -15.13
C GLU A 128 0.43 5.09 -13.82
N ALA A 129 1.22 5.30 -12.76
CA ALA A 129 0.94 4.78 -11.42
C ALA A 129 -0.43 5.24 -10.90
N MET A 130 -0.75 6.52 -11.10
CA MET A 130 -2.04 7.08 -10.73
C MET A 130 -3.20 6.41 -11.48
N VAL A 131 -3.10 6.28 -12.81
CA VAL A 131 -4.14 5.64 -13.63
C VAL A 131 -4.30 4.18 -13.22
N PHE A 132 -3.20 3.46 -13.06
CA PHE A 132 -3.18 2.06 -12.62
C PHE A 132 -3.89 1.87 -11.27
N LEU A 133 -3.57 2.71 -10.27
CA LEU A 133 -4.19 2.61 -8.94
C LEU A 133 -5.64 3.14 -8.90
N SER A 134 -6.06 3.95 -9.87
CA SER A 134 -7.41 4.51 -9.90
C SER A 134 -8.49 3.44 -10.05
N ASP A 135 -8.18 2.32 -10.71
CA ASP A 135 -9.07 1.16 -10.85
C ASP A 135 -9.31 0.45 -9.50
N ALA A 136 -8.32 0.49 -8.60
CA ALA A 136 -8.40 -0.06 -7.25
C ALA A 136 -9.02 0.90 -6.23
N LYS A 137 -9.26 2.16 -6.59
CA LYS A 137 -9.65 3.23 -5.64
C LYS A 137 -10.86 2.86 -4.79
N LYS A 138 -11.94 2.34 -5.40
CA LYS A 138 -13.16 1.99 -4.67
C LYS A 138 -12.88 0.94 -3.59
N ILE A 139 -12.02 -0.04 -3.90
CA ILE A 139 -11.62 -1.10 -2.97
C ILE A 139 -10.78 -0.51 -1.85
N LEU A 140 -9.80 0.34 -2.18
CA LEU A 140 -8.94 1.02 -1.21
C LEU A 140 -9.77 1.87 -0.23
N THR A 141 -10.81 2.56 -0.71
CA THR A 141 -11.74 3.31 0.17
C THR A 141 -12.46 2.37 1.14
N ILE A 142 -13.06 1.29 0.64
CA ILE A 142 -13.78 0.32 1.48
C ILE A 142 -12.83 -0.30 2.52
N LEU A 143 -11.64 -0.70 2.09
CA LEU A 143 -10.62 -1.30 2.95
C LEU A 143 -10.15 -0.31 4.04
N THR A 144 -9.92 0.95 3.67
CA THR A 144 -9.58 2.02 4.61
C THR A 144 -10.68 2.16 5.67
N GLU A 145 -11.95 2.29 5.26
CA GLU A 145 -13.08 2.43 6.18
C GLU A 145 -13.24 1.22 7.12
N ASN A 146 -12.98 0.01 6.63
CA ASN A 146 -13.05 -1.20 7.46
C ASN A 146 -11.93 -1.22 8.51
N LEU A 147 -10.70 -0.88 8.11
CA LEU A 147 -9.56 -0.78 9.02
C LEU A 147 -9.74 0.35 10.05
N GLU A 148 -10.34 1.48 9.67
CA GLU A 148 -10.69 2.57 10.59
C GLU A 148 -11.72 2.11 11.64
N LYS A 149 -12.78 1.41 11.21
CA LYS A 149 -13.77 0.83 12.14
C LYS A 149 -13.14 -0.18 13.11
N ALA A 150 -12.13 -0.91 12.65
CA ALA A 150 -11.34 -1.81 13.48
C ALA A 150 -10.26 -1.11 14.33
N SER A 151 -10.12 0.23 14.21
CA SER A 151 -9.06 1.01 14.86
C SER A 151 -7.65 0.50 14.53
N SER A 152 -7.46 -0.01 13.31
CA SER A 152 -6.18 -0.55 12.86
C SER A 152 -5.24 0.58 12.41
N PRO A 153 -3.97 0.59 12.85
CA PRO A 153 -3.00 1.61 12.43
C PRO A 153 -2.70 1.56 10.93
N TYR A 154 -2.94 0.41 10.28
CA TYR A 154 -2.76 0.26 8.84
C TYR A 154 -3.72 1.13 8.01
N ALA A 155 -4.87 1.54 8.57
CA ALA A 155 -5.80 2.44 7.90
C ALA A 155 -5.12 3.72 7.38
N ALA A 156 -4.15 4.25 8.14
CA ALA A 156 -3.39 5.43 7.77
C ALA A 156 -2.66 5.22 6.43
N LEU A 157 -2.00 4.07 6.24
CA LEU A 157 -1.28 3.75 5.01
C LEU A 157 -2.23 3.62 3.82
N LEU A 158 -3.36 2.92 4.00
CA LEU A 158 -4.35 2.73 2.93
C LEU A 158 -4.99 4.07 2.51
N SER A 159 -5.18 4.99 3.46
CA SER A 159 -5.69 6.34 3.18
C SER A 159 -4.74 7.13 2.27
N ILE A 160 -3.42 6.97 2.45
CA ILE A 160 -2.40 7.61 1.61
C ILE A 160 -2.47 7.04 0.19
N VAL A 161 -2.51 5.71 0.06
CA VAL A 161 -2.64 5.05 -1.26
C VAL A 161 -3.91 5.55 -1.98
N GLY A 162 -5.06 5.54 -1.31
CA GLY A 162 -6.33 5.98 -1.89
C GLY A 162 -6.35 7.45 -2.29
N SER A 163 -5.69 8.32 -1.52
CA SER A 163 -5.57 9.76 -1.82
C SER A 163 -4.70 9.99 -3.06
N ARG A 164 -3.56 9.31 -3.15
CA ARG A 164 -2.65 9.38 -4.31
C ARG A 164 -3.19 8.69 -5.57
N ALA A 165 -4.13 7.76 -5.42
CA ALA A 165 -4.88 7.15 -6.53
C ALA A 165 -5.96 8.08 -7.13
N THR A 166 -6.02 9.35 -6.71
CA THR A 166 -6.96 10.36 -7.21
C THR A 166 -6.19 11.51 -7.84
N LEU A 167 -6.75 12.13 -8.88
CA LEU A 167 -6.31 13.42 -9.41
C LEU A 167 -6.44 14.53 -8.35
N THR A 168 -5.57 14.55 -7.35
CA THR A 168 -5.34 15.73 -6.53
C THR A 168 -4.28 16.56 -7.25
N ARG A 169 -4.76 17.37 -8.20
CA ARG A 169 -4.03 18.46 -8.81
C ARG A 169 -3.30 19.26 -7.72
N LEU A 170 -1.98 19.40 -7.79
CA LEU A 170 -1.28 20.56 -7.23
C LEU A 170 0.13 20.76 -7.85
N THR A 171 0.19 21.16 -9.12
CA THR A 171 1.08 22.26 -9.56
C THR A 171 0.39 23.09 -10.65
N ALA A 172 -0.64 23.83 -10.24
CA ALA A 172 -0.89 25.15 -10.81
C ALA A 172 -0.35 26.18 -9.81
N GLN A 173 0.98 26.24 -9.69
CA GLN A 173 1.67 27.41 -9.15
C GLN A 173 2.84 27.72 -10.08
N GLY A 174 2.87 28.96 -10.58
CA GLY A 174 4.11 29.58 -11.06
C GLY A 174 4.25 29.84 -12.56
N VAL A 175 3.27 30.51 -13.20
CA VAL A 175 3.62 31.47 -14.26
C VAL A 175 3.16 32.84 -13.77
N SER A 176 4.10 33.57 -13.16
CA SER A 176 4.08 35.03 -13.14
C SER A 176 4.69 35.55 -14.43
#